data_AF-Q1ZBE2-F1
#
_entry.id   AF-Q1ZBE2-F1
#
_cell.length_a   1.000
_cell.length_b   1.000
_cell.length_c   1.000
_cell.angle_alpha   90.00
_cell.angle_beta   90.00
_cell.angle_gamma   90.00
#
_symmetry.space_group_name_H-M   'P 1'
#
loop_
_entity.id
_entity.type
_entity.pdbx_description
1 polymer ?
#
loop_
_entity_poly.entity_id
_entity_poly.type
_entity_poly.pdbx_seq_one_letter_code
_entity_poly.pdbx_strand_id
1 'polypeptide(L)'
;MNQYINVLTWDDSNIPHRLWVEKCDNGGARLCLKVIKDVEPEILYLDLPVNQQQVIGAWQGKASPISDEFNDGKLYSQVRSLLNLPQGCVVWTVNHIQMPSGLKMSADKLAFIPEMKQEHGLLVAI
;
A
#
# COMPACT_ATOMS: atom_id res chain seq x y z
N MET A 1 4.07 -10.14 -18.80
CA MET A 1 4.80 -9.79 -17.57
C MET A 1 6.22 -9.41 -17.94
N ASN A 2 6.68 -8.28 -17.45
CA ASN A 2 8.08 -7.87 -17.59
C ASN A 2 8.88 -8.56 -16.45
N GLN A 3 10.08 -9.03 -16.73
CA GLN A 3 10.86 -9.81 -15.76
C GLN A 3 11.38 -8.99 -14.57
N TYR A 4 11.39 -7.66 -14.70
CA TYR A 4 11.96 -6.74 -13.72
C TYR A 4 10.89 -5.94 -13.00
N ILE A 5 9.92 -5.37 -13.73
CA ILE A 5 8.91 -4.46 -13.17
C ILE A 5 7.53 -4.87 -13.65
N ASN A 6 6.58 -5.11 -12.72
CA ASN A 6 5.19 -5.39 -13.07
C ASN A 6 4.26 -4.41 -12.36
N VAL A 7 3.49 -3.64 -13.14
CA VAL A 7 2.45 -2.75 -12.61
C VAL A 7 1.27 -3.60 -12.12
N LEU A 8 0.79 -3.27 -10.93
CA LEU A 8 -0.37 -3.89 -10.29
C LEU A 8 -1.59 -2.99 -10.51
N THR A 9 -2.59 -3.51 -11.19
CA THR A 9 -3.82 -2.77 -11.53
C THR A 9 -4.72 -2.62 -10.31
N TRP A 10 -5.27 -1.44 -10.09
CA TRP A 10 -6.34 -1.22 -9.12
C TRP A 10 -7.70 -1.52 -9.76
N ASP A 11 -8.58 -2.17 -9.01
CA ASP A 11 -9.99 -2.35 -9.35
C ASP A 11 -10.78 -1.07 -9.07
N ASP A 12 -10.39 -0.31 -8.05
CA ASP A 12 -10.97 1.00 -7.75
C ASP A 12 -10.29 2.09 -8.60
N SER A 13 -10.97 2.51 -9.67
CA SER A 13 -10.48 3.56 -10.58
C SER A 13 -10.39 4.94 -9.93
N ASN A 14 -10.95 5.14 -8.74
CA ASN A 14 -10.84 6.40 -8.01
C ASN A 14 -9.52 6.54 -7.25
N ILE A 15 -8.73 5.47 -7.12
CA ILE A 15 -7.39 5.53 -6.53
C ILE A 15 -6.43 5.99 -7.63
N PRO A 16 -5.90 7.23 -7.57
CA PRO A 16 -5.03 7.74 -8.63
C PRO A 16 -3.61 7.17 -8.55
N HIS A 17 -3.28 6.46 -7.46
CA HIS A 17 -1.92 5.99 -7.17
C HIS A 17 -1.48 4.86 -8.10
N ARG A 18 -0.17 4.68 -8.25
CA ARG A 18 0.38 3.57 -9.04
C ARG A 18 1.09 2.60 -8.13
N LEU A 19 0.74 1.33 -8.21
CA LEU A 19 1.40 0.25 -7.48
C LEU A 19 2.14 -0.63 -8.49
N TRP A 20 3.38 -0.99 -8.19
CA TRP A 20 4.13 -1.96 -8.98
C TRP A 20 5.07 -2.75 -8.09
N VAL A 21 5.55 -3.88 -8.62
CA VAL A 21 6.53 -4.72 -7.95
C VAL A 21 7.76 -4.87 -8.82
N GLU A 22 8.91 -4.67 -8.21
CA GLU A 22 10.24 -4.85 -8.80
C GLU A 22 10.86 -6.15 -8.30
N LYS A 23 11.57 -6.86 -9.18
CA LYS A 23 12.39 -8.01 -8.79
C LYS A 23 13.67 -7.51 -8.11
N CYS A 24 14.07 -8.14 -7.00
CA CYS A 24 15.36 -7.91 -6.37
C CYS A 24 16.32 -9.07 -6.66
N ASP A 25 17.63 -8.77 -6.73
CA ASP A 25 18.66 -9.77 -7.05
C ASP A 25 18.85 -10.82 -5.94
N ASN A 26 18.46 -10.48 -4.71
CA ASN A 26 18.51 -11.37 -3.54
C ASN A 26 17.38 -12.41 -3.49
N GLY A 27 16.57 -12.53 -4.54
CA GLY A 27 15.42 -13.44 -4.59
C GLY A 27 14.13 -12.89 -3.94
N GLY A 28 14.20 -11.71 -3.32
CA GLY A 28 13.04 -10.97 -2.83
C GLY A 28 12.38 -10.11 -3.91
N ALA A 29 11.47 -9.25 -3.47
CA ALA A 29 10.79 -8.29 -4.31
C ALA A 29 10.64 -6.96 -3.58
N ARG A 30 10.56 -5.88 -4.34
CA ARG A 30 10.29 -4.53 -3.82
C ARG A 30 8.91 -4.10 -4.28
N LEU A 31 8.01 -3.86 -3.34
CA LEU A 31 6.74 -3.21 -3.63
C LEU A 31 6.94 -1.70 -3.65
N CYS A 32 6.45 -1.07 -4.70
CA CYS A 32 6.58 0.36 -4.93
C CYS A 32 5.20 0.97 -5.07
N LEU A 33 4.93 2.04 -4.31
CA LEU A 33 3.68 2.80 -4.39
C LEU A 33 4.02 4.27 -4.70
N LYS A 34 3.57 4.75 -5.86
CA LYS A 34 3.57 6.17 -6.19
C LYS A 34 2.25 6.78 -5.71
N VAL A 35 2.31 7.51 -4.61
CA VAL A 35 1.22 8.32 -4.09
C VAL A 35 1.16 9.61 -4.91
N ILE A 36 0.06 9.79 -5.63
CA ILE A 36 -0.20 11.03 -6.38
C ILE A 36 -0.81 12.05 -5.42
N LYS A 37 -0.22 13.26 -5.38
CA LYS A 37 -0.61 14.38 -4.52
C LYS A 37 -0.80 15.64 -5.37
N ASP A 38 -1.44 16.66 -4.79
CA ASP A 38 -1.73 17.93 -5.47
C ASP A 38 -0.46 18.73 -5.85
N VAL A 39 0.65 18.50 -5.15
CA VAL A 39 1.92 19.22 -5.38
C VAL A 39 2.97 18.31 -6.02
N GLU A 40 3.55 17.39 -5.23
CA GLU A 40 4.58 16.47 -5.70
C GLU A 40 4.23 15.03 -5.30
N PRO A 41 4.27 14.07 -6.26
CA PRO A 41 4.04 12.68 -5.93
C PRO A 41 5.17 12.13 -5.05
N GLU A 42 4.80 11.27 -4.11
CA GLU A 42 5.76 10.54 -3.28
C GLU A 42 5.88 9.10 -3.79
N ILE A 43 7.09 8.54 -3.75
CA ILE A 43 7.31 7.12 -4.04
C ILE A 43 7.75 6.43 -2.75
N LEU A 44 6.94 5.46 -2.33
CA LEU A 44 7.20 4.58 -1.19
C LEU A 44 7.73 3.26 -1.69
N TYR A 45 8.70 2.70 -0.96
CA TYR A 45 9.33 1.43 -1.26
C TYR A 45 9.25 0.51 -0.05
N LEU A 46 8.97 -0.77 -0.28
CA LEU A 46 8.96 -1.79 0.74
C LEU A 46 9.61 -3.07 0.19
N ASP A 47 10.75 -3.43 0.73
CA ASP A 47 11.41 -4.70 0.43
C ASP A 47 10.67 -5.84 1.14
N LEU A 48 10.36 -6.89 0.40
CA LEU A 48 9.57 -8.03 0.86
C LEU A 48 10.40 -9.32 0.77
N PRO A 49 10.27 -10.22 1.78
CA PRO A 49 11.02 -11.48 1.84
C PRO A 49 10.39 -12.58 0.97
N VAL A 50 9.72 -12.20 -0.13
CA VAL A 50 9.04 -13.11 -1.06
C VAL A 50 9.37 -12.71 -2.49
N ASN A 51 9.27 -13.66 -3.42
CA ASN A 51 9.54 -13.37 -4.82
C ASN A 51 8.42 -12.54 -5.47
N GLN A 52 8.72 -11.95 -6.62
CA GLN A 52 7.80 -11.09 -7.35
C GLN A 52 6.48 -11.79 -7.72
N GLN A 53 6.50 -13.09 -8.06
CA GLN A 53 5.30 -13.83 -8.46
C GLN A 53 4.35 -14.03 -7.29
N GLN A 54 4.87 -14.24 -6.08
CA GLN A 54 4.06 -14.32 -4.86
C GLN A 54 3.34 -13.00 -4.60
N VAL A 55 4.01 -11.86 -4.78
CA VAL A 55 3.38 -10.53 -4.63
C VAL A 55 2.28 -10.32 -5.68
N ILE A 56 2.55 -10.64 -6.95
CA ILE A 56 1.57 -10.52 -8.04
C ILE A 56 0.36 -11.41 -7.77
N GLY A 57 0.57 -12.67 -7.37
CA GLY A 57 -0.52 -13.61 -7.09
C GLY A 57 -1.33 -13.26 -5.83
N ALA A 58 -0.72 -12.57 -4.87
CA ALA A 58 -1.41 -12.11 -3.66
C ALA A 58 -2.25 -10.85 -3.89
N TRP A 59 -1.92 -10.04 -4.91
CA TRP A 59 -2.60 -8.78 -5.19
C TRP A 59 -4.05 -9.01 -5.65
N GLN A 60 -5.01 -8.39 -4.95
CA GLN A 60 -6.45 -8.53 -5.20
C GLN A 60 -7.08 -7.29 -5.83
N GLY A 61 -6.28 -6.39 -6.41
CA GLY A 61 -6.80 -5.18 -7.06
C GLY A 61 -7.24 -4.06 -6.11
N LYS A 62 -7.24 -4.23 -4.79
CA LYS A 62 -7.85 -3.25 -3.86
C LYS A 62 -7.07 -3.05 -2.58
N ALA A 63 -7.16 -1.83 -2.03
CA ALA A 63 -6.75 -1.52 -0.67
C ALA A 63 -7.96 -1.61 0.27
N SER A 64 -7.99 -2.63 1.13
CA SER A 64 -9.13 -2.88 2.03
C SER A 64 -8.90 -2.23 3.40
N PRO A 65 -9.86 -1.47 3.95
CA PRO A 65 -9.70 -0.86 5.27
C PRO A 65 -9.54 -1.92 6.36
N ILE A 66 -8.63 -1.66 7.30
CA ILE A 66 -8.39 -2.47 8.51
C ILE A 66 -8.47 -1.65 9.81
N SER A 67 -8.80 -0.37 9.67
CA SER A 67 -9.15 0.54 10.75
C SER A 67 -10.34 1.38 10.28
N ASP A 68 -11.09 1.90 11.25
CA ASP A 68 -12.01 3.00 10.99
C ASP A 68 -11.25 4.20 10.44
N GLU A 69 -11.94 5.03 9.65
CA GLU A 69 -11.39 6.32 9.25
C GLU A 69 -11.50 7.31 10.42
N PHE A 70 -10.43 8.04 10.67
CA PHE A 70 -10.50 9.29 11.43
C PHE A 70 -10.60 10.44 10.44
N ASN A 71 -11.58 11.32 10.61
CA ASN A 71 -11.72 12.52 9.78
C ASN A 71 -12.39 13.65 10.55
N ASP A 72 -11.64 14.71 10.87
CA ASP A 72 -12.16 15.93 11.52
C ASP A 72 -12.24 17.14 10.56
N GLY A 73 -12.10 16.89 9.26
CA GLY A 73 -12.02 17.92 8.21
C GLY A 73 -10.64 18.57 8.08
N LYS A 74 -9.71 18.35 9.02
CA LYS A 74 -8.32 18.81 8.96
C LYS A 74 -7.33 17.66 8.83
N LEU A 75 -7.58 16.56 9.50
CA LEU A 75 -6.82 15.33 9.44
C LEU A 75 -7.75 14.21 9.02
N TYR A 76 -7.38 13.54 7.92
CA TYR A 76 -7.87 12.23 7.56
C TYR A 76 -6.79 11.20 7.88
N SER A 77 -7.13 10.07 8.51
CA SER A 77 -6.22 8.95 8.74
C SER A 77 -6.93 7.61 8.62
N GLN A 78 -6.32 6.64 7.95
CA GLN A 78 -6.82 5.27 7.85
C GLN A 78 -5.69 4.28 7.54
N VAL A 79 -5.79 3.06 8.09
CA VAL A 79 -4.92 1.95 7.70
C VAL A 79 -5.67 1.03 6.73
N ARG A 80 -5.02 0.67 5.63
CA ARG A 80 -5.55 -0.27 4.63
C ARG A 80 -4.58 -1.42 4.40
N SER A 81 -5.08 -2.63 4.27
CA SER A 81 -4.30 -3.76 3.76
C SER A 81 -4.26 -3.73 2.24
N LEU A 82 -3.08 -3.95 1.67
CA LEU A 82 -2.88 -4.12 0.23
C LEU A 82 -2.93 -5.60 -0.18
N LEU A 83 -2.23 -6.46 0.57
CA LEU A 83 -2.15 -7.88 0.25
C LEU A 83 -1.71 -8.71 1.47
N ASN A 84 -2.13 -9.96 1.49
CA ASN A 84 -1.66 -10.98 2.43
C ASN A 84 -0.59 -11.85 1.75
N LEU A 85 0.50 -12.11 2.46
CA LEU A 85 1.55 -13.06 2.11
C LEU A 85 1.58 -14.19 3.14
N PRO A 86 2.26 -15.32 2.86
CA PRO A 86 2.31 -16.45 3.80
C PRO A 86 2.85 -16.08 5.19
N GLN A 87 3.73 -15.08 5.27
CA GLN A 87 4.45 -14.73 6.51
C GLN A 87 3.96 -13.43 7.17
N GLY A 88 2.94 -12.78 6.60
CA GLY A 88 2.50 -11.47 7.05
C GLY A 88 1.65 -10.74 6.00
N CYS A 89 1.31 -9.49 6.26
CA CYS A 89 0.57 -8.67 5.30
C CYS A 89 1.25 -7.33 5.05
N VAL A 90 1.01 -6.77 3.87
CA VAL A 90 1.41 -5.40 3.54
C VAL A 90 0.27 -4.46 3.82
N VAL A 91 0.55 -3.42 4.61
CA VAL A 91 -0.38 -2.34 4.90
C VAL A 91 0.11 -1.01 4.34
N TRP A 92 -0.83 -0.16 4.00
CA TRP A 92 -0.64 1.23 3.64
C TRP A 92 -1.38 2.10 4.64
N THR A 93 -0.65 2.96 5.35
CA THR A 93 -1.24 3.99 6.20
C THR A 93 -1.44 5.25 5.38
N VAL A 94 -2.68 5.73 5.30
CA VAL A 94 -3.09 6.91 4.56
C VAL A 94 -3.31 8.04 5.55
N ASN A 95 -2.63 9.17 5.37
CA ASN A 95 -2.88 10.37 6.17
C ASN A 95 -2.96 11.59 5.28
N HIS A 96 -4.01 12.41 5.40
CA HIS A 96 -4.11 13.71 4.73
C HIS A 96 -4.25 14.82 5.77
N ILE A 97 -3.38 15.82 5.70
CA ILE A 97 -3.32 16.95 6.60
C ILE A 97 -3.64 18.21 5.80
N GLN A 98 -4.70 18.92 6.21
CA GLN A 98 -5.09 20.22 5.69
C GLN A 98 -4.05 21.26 6.10
N MET A 99 -3.35 21.82 5.12
CA MET A 99 -2.39 22.88 5.34
C MET A 99 -3.10 24.24 5.49
N PRO A 100 -2.46 25.25 6.13
CA PRO A 100 -3.02 26.60 6.22
C PRO A 100 -3.38 27.25 4.87
N SER A 101 -2.73 26.82 3.78
CA SER A 101 -3.00 27.25 2.41
C SER A 101 -4.31 26.71 1.82
N GLY A 102 -4.98 25.76 2.48
CA GLY A 102 -6.14 25.06 1.94
C GLY A 102 -5.80 23.79 1.14
N LEU A 103 -4.52 23.54 0.84
CA LEU A 103 -4.05 22.33 0.16
C LEU A 103 -3.92 21.15 1.14
N LYS A 104 -3.91 19.93 0.62
CA LYS A 104 -3.69 18.71 1.41
C LYS A 104 -2.24 18.24 1.27
N MET A 105 -1.62 17.96 2.40
CA MET A 105 -0.36 17.23 2.47
C MET A 105 -0.66 15.78 2.84
N SER A 106 -0.15 14.82 2.09
CA SER A 106 -0.27 13.40 2.46
C SER A 106 1.00 12.88 3.14
N ALA A 107 0.85 12.09 4.19
CA ALA A 107 1.94 11.43 4.91
C ALA A 107 1.68 9.91 4.92
N ASP A 108 2.09 9.26 3.84
CA ASP A 108 1.78 7.87 3.57
C ASP A 108 2.94 6.95 3.97
N LYS A 109 2.63 5.70 4.33
CA LYS A 109 3.65 4.70 4.62
C LYS A 109 3.22 3.31 4.19
N LEU A 110 4.14 2.59 3.58
CA LEU A 110 4.05 1.14 3.40
C LEU A 110 4.75 0.44 4.56
N ALA A 111 4.12 -0.61 5.08
CA ALA A 111 4.71 -1.45 6.12
C ALA A 111 4.36 -2.93 5.88
N PHE A 112 5.30 -3.80 6.22
CA PHE A 112 5.06 -5.23 6.35
C PHE A 112 4.80 -5.55 7.82
N ILE A 113 3.69 -6.23 8.10
CA ILE A 113 3.36 -6.72 9.44
C ILE A 113 3.58 -8.22 9.45
N PRO A 114 4.63 -8.73 10.12
CA PRO A 114 4.90 -10.15 10.20
C PRO A 114 3.81 -10.86 11.02
N GLU A 115 3.58 -12.14 10.73
CA GLU A 115 2.70 -13.03 11.51
C GLU A 115 1.23 -12.59 11.59
N MET A 116 0.84 -11.62 10.75
CA MET A 116 -0.50 -11.06 10.70
C MET A 116 -1.06 -11.15 9.28
N LYS A 117 -2.37 -11.33 9.17
CA LYS A 117 -3.11 -11.25 7.91
C LYS A 117 -4.32 -10.34 8.07
N GLN A 118 -4.74 -9.74 6.97
CA GLN A 118 -6.03 -9.09 6.91
C GLN A 118 -7.13 -10.12 6.68
N GLU A 119 -8.17 -10.09 7.51
CA GLU A 119 -9.36 -10.93 7.39
C GLU A 119 -10.58 -10.15 7.87
N HIS A 120 -11.63 -10.07 7.04
CA HIS A 120 -12.89 -9.38 7.36
C HIS A 120 -12.75 -7.95 7.92
N GLY A 121 -11.79 -7.18 7.40
CA GLY A 121 -11.55 -5.80 7.84
C GLY A 121 -10.78 -5.67 9.16
N LEU A 122 -10.19 -6.77 9.64
CA LEU A 122 -9.37 -6.81 10.84
C LEU A 122 -7.98 -7.36 10.52
N LEU A 123 -7.02 -7.05 11.38
CA LEU A 123 -5.76 -7.78 11.44
C LEU A 123 -5.88 -8.91 12.46
N VAL A 124 -5.56 -10.12 12.03
CA VAL A 124 -5.56 -11.33 12.87
C VAL A 124 -4.23 -12.05 12.71
N ALA A 125 -3.84 -12.83 13.72
CA ALA A 125 -2.66 -13.69 13.64
C ALA A 125 -2.85 -14.77 12.55
N ILE A 126 -1.74 -15.20 11.94
CA ILE A 126 -1.69 -16.28 10.95
C ILE A 126 -1.83 -17.66 11.62
#